data_AF-A0A6B2DWL2-F1
#
_entry.id   AF-A0A6B2DWL2-F1
#
_cell.length_a   1.000
_cell.length_b   1.000
_cell.length_c   1.000
_cell.angle_alpha   90.00
_cell.angle_beta   90.00
_cell.angle_gamma   90.00
#
_symmetry.space_group_name_H-M   'P 1'
#
loop_
_entity.id
_entity.type
_entity.pdbx_description
1 polymer ?
#
loop_
_entity_poly.entity_id
_entity_poly.type
_entity_poly.pdbx_seq_one_letter_code
_entity_poly.pdbx_strand_id
1 'polypeptide(L)'
;MPDWAEFAELYHEVYREPPYRETEADAARFRETLAEHEKLPGFALTTLHSGGELAGFAYGVGRDAGWWPPSAVGAAPPWLAGSPLFYVYELAVRPGQRGRGNGRALLDRLLRDRTEPAAVL
;
A
#
# COMPACT_ATOMS: atom_id res chain seq x y z
N MET A 1 0.70 -7.68 17.53
CA MET A 1 0.63 -6.73 16.40
C MET A 1 1.87 -6.94 15.55
N PRO A 2 1.79 -6.77 14.23
CA PRO A 2 2.95 -6.91 13.35
C PRO A 2 4.09 -6.00 13.82
N ASP A 3 5.33 -6.47 13.71
CA ASP A 3 6.47 -5.57 13.84
C ASP A 3 6.60 -4.75 12.56
N TRP A 4 6.28 -3.46 12.63
CA TRP A 4 6.36 -2.57 11.48
C TRP A 4 7.80 -2.27 11.04
N ALA A 5 8.82 -2.70 11.81
CA ALA A 5 10.22 -2.57 11.41
C ALA A 5 10.54 -3.34 10.12
N GLU A 6 10.12 -4.62 10.02
CA GLU A 6 10.36 -5.45 8.82
C GLU A 6 9.73 -4.83 7.55
N PHE A 7 8.57 -4.19 7.70
CA PHE A 7 7.91 -3.47 6.60
C PHE A 7 8.68 -2.22 6.17
N ALA A 8 9.24 -1.48 7.12
CA ALA A 8 10.05 -0.30 6.84
C ALA A 8 11.37 -0.66 6.15
N GLU A 9 12.01 -1.76 6.56
CA GLU A 9 13.21 -2.29 5.90
C GLU A 9 12.91 -2.66 4.44
N LEU A 10 11.83 -3.41 4.19
CA LEU A 10 11.42 -3.76 2.83
C LEU A 10 10.98 -2.54 2.03
N TYR A 11 10.28 -1.57 2.62
CA TYR A 11 9.94 -0.30 1.98
C TYR A 11 11.21 0.42 1.51
N HIS A 12 12.21 0.55 2.39
CA HIS A 12 13.47 1.19 2.04
C HIS A 12 14.19 0.43 0.92
N GLU A 13 14.28 -0.90 1.01
CA GLU A 13 14.90 -1.74 -0.03
C GLU A 13 14.24 -1.51 -1.40
N VAL A 14 12.92 -1.37 -1.45
CA VAL A 14 12.14 -1.22 -2.68
C VAL A 14 12.23 0.18 -3.26
N TYR A 15 12.15 1.23 -2.42
CA TYR A 15 11.97 2.61 -2.86
C TYR A 15 13.24 3.49 -2.76
N ARG A 16 14.35 2.99 -2.20
CA ARG A 16 15.66 3.67 -2.27
C ARG A 16 16.20 3.83 -3.70
N GLU A 17 15.71 3.01 -4.63
CA GLU A 17 16.08 3.06 -6.04
C GLU A 17 15.23 4.11 -6.81
N PRO A 18 15.70 4.59 -7.99
CA PRO A 18 14.88 5.43 -8.85
C PRO A 18 13.53 4.78 -9.20
N PRO A 19 12.45 5.57 -9.35
CA PRO A 19 12.42 7.04 -9.35
C PRO A 19 12.34 7.70 -7.96
N TYR A 20 12.05 6.95 -6.90
CA TYR A 20 11.65 7.51 -5.61
C TYR A 20 12.83 8.00 -4.77
N ARG A 21 13.93 7.22 -4.70
CA ARG A 21 15.14 7.58 -3.93
C ARG A 21 14.85 7.87 -2.45
N GLU A 22 13.92 7.12 -1.86
CA GLU A 22 13.55 7.24 -0.45
C GLU A 22 14.75 6.97 0.46
N THR A 23 14.86 7.74 1.54
CA THR A 23 15.95 7.61 2.52
C THR A 23 15.55 6.69 3.68
N GLU A 24 16.51 6.36 4.54
CA GLU A 24 16.22 5.65 5.81
C GLU A 24 15.26 6.45 6.70
N ALA A 25 15.35 7.78 6.67
CA ALA A 25 14.44 8.66 7.41
C ALA A 25 13.01 8.59 6.88
N ASP A 26 12.83 8.41 5.57
CA ASP A 26 11.50 8.24 4.99
C ASP A 26 10.92 6.87 5.33
N ALA A 27 11.74 5.82 5.36
CA ALA A 27 11.34 4.50 5.83
C ALA A 27 10.94 4.50 7.32
N ALA A 28 11.64 5.26 8.17
CA ALA A 28 11.26 5.44 9.57
C ALA A 28 9.90 6.16 9.70
N ARG A 29 9.66 7.20 8.88
CA ARG A 29 8.37 7.89 8.82
C ARG A 29 7.26 6.99 8.29
N PHE A 30 7.57 6.15 7.30
CA PHE A 30 6.66 5.14 6.79
C PHE A 30 6.20 4.18 7.88
N ARG A 31 7.13 3.70 8.73
CA ARG A 31 6.81 2.84 9.88
C ARG A 31 5.76 3.47 10.80
N GLU A 32 5.96 4.73 11.17
CA GLU A 32 5.04 5.49 12.01
C GLU A 32 3.68 5.70 11.31
N THR A 33 3.73 6.04 10.03
CA THR A 33 2.53 6.25 9.20
C THR A 33 1.71 4.96 9.07
N LEU A 34 2.36 3.82 8.85
CA LEU A 34 1.72 2.51 8.76
C LEU A 34 1.05 2.14 10.10
N ALA A 35 1.70 2.42 11.23
CA ALA A 35 1.12 2.18 12.55
C ALA A 35 -0.13 3.05 12.81
N GLU A 36 -0.18 4.28 12.29
CA GLU A 36 -1.39 5.10 12.36
C GLU A 36 -2.46 4.65 11.36
N HIS A 37 -2.08 4.25 10.15
CA HIS A 37 -3.00 3.71 9.15
C HIS A 37 -3.64 2.40 9.57
N GLU A 38 -2.95 1.54 10.33
CA GLU A 38 -3.50 0.30 10.91
C GLU A 38 -4.78 0.57 11.71
N LYS A 39 -4.89 1.75 12.32
CA LYS A 39 -6.04 2.14 13.17
C LYS A 39 -7.21 2.71 12.37
N LEU A 40 -7.03 2.95 11.06
CA LEU A 40 -8.08 3.56 10.23
C LEU A 40 -9.14 2.53 9.81
N PRO A 41 -10.41 2.96 9.65
CA PRO A 41 -11.47 2.09 9.14
C PRO A 41 -11.11 1.47 7.79
N GLY A 42 -11.40 0.18 7.67
CA GLY A 42 -11.16 -0.57 6.44
C GLY A 42 -9.68 -0.83 6.13
N PHE A 43 -8.75 -0.59 7.07
CA PHE A 43 -7.35 -1.02 6.90
C PHE A 43 -7.28 -2.50 6.54
N ALA A 44 -6.54 -2.80 5.47
CA ALA A 44 -6.27 -4.15 5.04
C ALA A 44 -4.83 -4.25 4.55
N LEU A 45 -4.20 -5.38 4.86
CA LEU A 45 -2.82 -5.68 4.54
C LEU A 45 -2.72 -7.10 3.99
N THR A 46 -1.93 -7.28 2.95
CA THR A 46 -1.52 -8.59 2.46
C THR A 46 -0.01 -8.65 2.32
N THR A 47 0.54 -9.84 2.53
CA THR A 47 1.99 -10.08 2.50
C THR A 47 2.33 -11.24 1.59
N LEU A 48 3.53 -11.19 1.05
CA LEU A 48 4.20 -12.25 0.31
C LEU A 48 5.48 -12.59 1.08
N HIS A 49 5.69 -13.87 1.36
CA HIS A 49 6.93 -14.35 1.95
C HIS A 49 7.69 -15.22 0.97
N SER A 50 9.02 -15.15 1.02
CA SER A 50 9.92 -15.98 0.22
C SER A 50 11.08 -16.43 1.10
N GLY A 51 11.27 -17.73 1.24
CA GLY A 51 12.33 -18.27 2.12
C GLY A 51 12.13 -17.95 3.61
N GLY A 52 10.90 -17.67 4.04
CA GLY A 52 10.58 -17.31 5.43
C GLY A 52 10.65 -15.81 5.74
N GLU A 53 11.13 -14.99 4.80
CA GLU A 53 11.23 -13.53 4.96
C GLU A 53 10.10 -12.80 4.22
N LEU A 54 9.71 -11.63 4.72
CA LEU A 54 8.82 -10.73 4.01
C LEU A 54 9.49 -10.27 2.70
N ALA A 55 8.85 -10.58 1.57
CA ALA A 55 9.38 -10.31 0.23
C ALA A 55 8.47 -9.38 -0.60
N GLY A 56 7.30 -9.05 -0.07
CA GLY A 56 6.38 -8.08 -0.64
C GLY A 56 5.18 -7.82 0.27
N PHE A 57 4.59 -6.65 0.14
CA PHE A 57 3.34 -6.32 0.81
C PHE A 57 2.51 -5.36 -0.04
N ALA A 58 1.21 -5.34 0.22
CA ALA A 58 0.34 -4.27 -0.22
C ALA A 58 -0.65 -3.95 0.89
N TYR A 59 -0.93 -2.67 1.12
CA TYR A 59 -1.94 -2.26 2.08
C TYR A 59 -2.72 -1.04 1.60
N GLY A 60 -3.89 -0.89 2.18
CA GLY A 60 -4.74 0.26 1.93
C GLY A 60 -5.76 0.44 3.05
N VAL A 61 -6.56 1.49 2.92
CA VAL A 61 -7.64 1.82 3.87
C VAL A 61 -8.91 2.18 3.13
N GLY A 62 -10.04 1.97 3.79
CA GLY A 62 -11.33 2.48 3.31
C GLY A 62 -11.37 4.00 3.44
N ARG A 63 -11.97 4.67 2.46
CA ARG A 63 -12.16 6.12 2.42
C ARG A 63 -13.60 6.45 2.11
N ASP A 64 -14.13 7.42 2.85
CA ASP A 64 -15.51 7.86 2.72
C ASP A 64 -15.77 8.55 1.38
N ALA A 65 -17.06 8.65 1.05
CA ALA A 65 -17.51 9.37 -0.13
C ALA A 65 -16.96 10.80 -0.19
N GLY A 66 -16.42 11.16 -1.36
CA GLY A 66 -15.85 12.50 -1.61
C GLY A 66 -14.40 12.67 -1.16
N TRP A 67 -13.78 11.65 -0.56
CA TRP A 67 -12.34 11.66 -0.31
C TRP A 67 -11.55 11.48 -1.62
N TRP A 68 -10.44 12.22 -1.75
CA TRP A 68 -9.48 12.08 -2.84
C TRP A 68 -8.05 12.29 -2.30
N PRO A 69 -7.03 11.55 -2.78
CA PRO A 69 -5.68 11.71 -2.27
C PRO A 69 -5.19 13.15 -2.48
N PRO A 70 -4.68 13.85 -1.44
CA PRO A 70 -4.14 15.20 -1.58
C PRO A 70 -2.91 15.27 -2.52
N SER A 71 -2.21 14.15 -2.69
CA SER A 71 -1.06 14.00 -3.58
C SER A 71 -1.44 13.71 -5.03
N ALA A 72 -2.73 13.43 -5.33
CA ALA A 72 -3.16 13.09 -6.67
C ALA A 72 -3.00 14.29 -7.62
N VAL A 73 -2.52 14.02 -8.83
CA VAL A 73 -2.47 15.02 -9.89
C VAL A 73 -3.86 15.16 -10.50
N GLY A 74 -4.56 16.25 -10.15
CA GLY A 74 -5.88 16.56 -10.67
C GLY A 74 -7.04 16.14 -9.75
N ALA A 75 -8.24 16.56 -10.14
CA ALA A 75 -9.46 16.27 -9.39
C ALA A 75 -9.85 14.78 -9.49
N ALA A 76 -10.62 14.33 -8.49
CA ALA A 76 -11.26 13.03 -8.54
C ALA A 76 -12.04 12.86 -9.86
N PRO A 77 -11.89 11.74 -10.56
CA PRO A 77 -12.72 11.43 -11.71
C PRO A 77 -14.21 11.54 -11.38
N PRO A 78 -15.06 12.11 -12.26
CA PRO A 78 -16.48 12.30 -11.96
C PRO A 78 -17.22 11.02 -11.56
N TRP A 79 -16.79 9.86 -12.05
CA TRP A 79 -17.38 8.56 -11.70
C TRP A 79 -17.05 8.07 -10.28
N LEU A 80 -16.05 8.66 -9.61
CA LEU A 80 -15.75 8.45 -8.19
C LEU A 80 -16.46 9.46 -7.28
N ALA A 81 -17.00 10.54 -7.84
CA ALA A 81 -17.62 11.61 -7.06
C ALA A 81 -18.78 11.07 -6.20
N GLY A 82 -18.68 11.27 -4.89
CA GLY A 82 -19.72 10.85 -3.94
C GLY A 82 -19.78 9.35 -3.64
N SER A 83 -18.80 8.55 -4.09
CA SER A 83 -18.69 7.13 -3.75
C SER A 83 -17.54 6.88 -2.77
N PRO A 84 -17.68 5.99 -1.77
CA PRO A 84 -16.53 5.52 -1.00
C PRO A 84 -15.58 4.74 -1.91
N LEU A 85 -14.31 4.69 -1.52
CA LEU A 85 -13.29 3.96 -2.27
C LEU A 85 -12.29 3.29 -1.32
N PHE A 86 -11.56 2.31 -1.83
CA PHE A 86 -10.40 1.75 -1.15
C PHE A 86 -9.12 2.39 -1.71
N TYR A 87 -8.34 3.06 -0.87
CA TYR A 87 -7.06 3.63 -1.31
C TYR A 87 -5.92 2.70 -0.95
N VAL A 88 -5.24 2.18 -1.96
CA VAL A 88 -4.01 1.40 -1.79
C VAL A 88 -2.88 2.40 -1.58
N TYR A 89 -2.30 2.40 -0.38
CA TYR A 89 -1.20 3.29 -0.05
C TYR A 89 0.13 2.77 -0.59
N GLU A 90 0.35 1.46 -0.50
CA GLU A 90 1.62 0.86 -0.90
C GLU A 90 1.42 -0.46 -1.62
N LEU A 91 2.32 -0.69 -2.58
CA LEU A 91 2.54 -1.97 -3.24
C LEU A 91 4.05 -2.18 -3.43
N ALA A 92 4.68 -2.86 -2.47
CA ALA A 92 6.11 -3.09 -2.46
C ALA A 92 6.41 -4.56 -2.76
N VAL A 93 7.32 -4.80 -3.70
CA VAL A 93 7.84 -6.15 -4.02
C VAL A 93 9.35 -6.08 -4.15
N ARG A 94 10.06 -6.92 -3.38
CA ARG A 94 11.52 -7.03 -3.41
C ARG A 94 12.03 -7.22 -4.84
N PRO A 95 13.12 -6.56 -5.27
CA PRO A 95 13.60 -6.63 -6.66
C PRO A 95 13.72 -8.06 -7.24
N GLY A 96 14.27 -9.02 -6.49
CA GLY A 96 14.40 -10.42 -6.93
C GLY A 96 13.08 -11.17 -7.15
N GLN A 97 11.97 -10.66 -6.61
CA GLN A 97 10.63 -11.23 -6.71
C GLN A 97 9.77 -10.53 -7.77
N ARG A 98 10.28 -9.51 -8.47
CA ARG A 98 9.55 -8.78 -9.53
C ARG A 98 9.47 -9.62 -10.82
N GLY A 99 8.54 -9.25 -11.71
CA GLY A 99 8.34 -9.95 -13.00
C GLY A 99 7.65 -11.32 -12.92
N ARG A 100 7.19 -11.73 -11.73
CA ARG A 100 6.59 -13.06 -11.47
C ARG A 100 5.08 -13.03 -11.19
N GLY A 101 4.43 -11.87 -11.37
CA GLY A 101 3.01 -11.69 -11.02
C GLY A 101 2.74 -11.46 -9.54
N ASN A 102 3.77 -11.38 -8.70
CA ASN A 102 3.64 -11.19 -7.24
C ASN A 102 2.88 -9.91 -6.85
N GLY A 103 3.15 -8.78 -7.50
CA GLY A 103 2.43 -7.53 -7.22
C GLY A 103 0.94 -7.62 -7.54
N ARG A 104 0.60 -8.29 -8.65
CA ARG A 104 -0.79 -8.59 -9.01
C ARG A 104 -1.44 -9.51 -7.98
N ALA A 105 -0.76 -10.59 -7.57
CA ALA A 105 -1.30 -11.52 -6.58
C ALA A 105 -1.56 -10.85 -5.22
N LEU A 106 -0.70 -9.91 -4.81
CA LEU A 106 -0.94 -9.06 -3.64
C LEU A 106 -2.19 -8.21 -3.83
N LEU A 107 -2.30 -7.43 -4.90
CA LEU A 107 -3.49 -6.61 -5.16
C LEU A 107 -4.78 -7.45 -5.25
N ASP A 108 -4.76 -8.57 -5.98
CA ASP A 108 -5.91 -9.46 -6.13
C ASP A 108 -6.38 -10.00 -4.76
N ARG A 109 -5.45 -10.29 -3.83
CA ARG A 109 -5.79 -10.71 -2.48
C ARG A 109 -6.29 -9.57 -1.61
N LEU A 110 -5.68 -8.39 -1.74
CA LEU A 110 -6.06 -7.19 -0.99
C LEU A 110 -7.48 -6.75 -1.34
N LEU A 111 -7.90 -6.92 -2.60
CA LEU A 111 -9.16 -6.41 -3.14
C LEU A 111 -10.31 -7.43 -3.17
N ARG A 112 -10.03 -8.73 -2.97
CA ARG A 112 -10.98 -9.83 -3.24
C ARG A 112 -12.36 -9.66 -2.60
N ASP A 113 -12.40 -9.30 -1.32
CA ASP A 113 -13.63 -9.29 -0.51
C ASP A 113 -14.05 -7.86 -0.12
N ARG A 114 -13.58 -6.86 -0.88
CA ARG A 114 -13.90 -5.45 -0.65
C ARG A 114 -15.31 -5.13 -1.13
N THR A 115 -15.99 -4.27 -0.40
CA THR A 115 -17.37 -3.82 -0.73
C THR A 115 -17.39 -2.46 -1.42
N GLU A 116 -16.29 -1.72 -1.34
CA GLU A 116 -16.11 -0.45 -2.03
C GLU A 116 -16.21 -0.65 -3.55
N PRO A 117 -16.95 0.21 -4.28
CA PRO A 117 -17.15 0.06 -5.72
C PRO A 117 -15.88 0.26 -6.55
N ALA A 118 -14.84 0.86 -5.96
CA ALA A 118 -13.59 1.16 -6.63
C ALA A 118 -12.41 1.16 -5.67
N ALA A 119 -11.22 0.89 -6.22
CA ALA A 119 -9.95 1.09 -5.54
C ALA A 119 -9.01 1.94 -6.42
N VAL A 120 -8.16 2.75 -5.78
CA VAL A 120 -7.14 3.57 -6.45
C VAL A 120 -5.78 3.39 -5.77
N LEU A 121 -4.70 3.51 -6.53
CA LEU A 121 -3.29 3.42 -6.13
C LEU A 121 -2.55 4.63 -6.74
#